data_AF-A0A9D4PYK9-F1
#
_entry.id   AF-A0A9D4PYK9-F1
#
_cell.length_a   1.000
_cell.length_b   1.000
_cell.length_c   1.000
_cell.angle_alpha   90.00
_cell.angle_beta   90.00
_cell.angle_gamma   90.00
#
_symmetry.space_group_name_H-M   'P 1'
#
loop_
_entity.id
_entity.type
_entity.pdbx_description
1 polymer ?
#
loop_
_entity_poly.entity_id
_entity_poly.type
_entity_poly.pdbx_seq_one_letter_code
_entity_poly.pdbx_strand_id
1 'polypeptide(L)'
;MEASRTTLLLAAALLLSYVSHANAAKCSMHGFCDNKNKLPCIYNGVPKPVTDESARAIMKETCGDYFQIHGDSLCCDAAQIKELAKQVKALEGLGLRRCEACYVNFQKLLCNMACSPHQGDFLRSCTTTTSRTSWPRSSTST
;
A
#
# COMPACT_ATOMS: atom_id res chain seq x y z
N MET A 1 -25.58 -26.23 34.03
CA MET A 1 -24.20 -26.51 33.58
C MET A 1 -24.02 -26.40 32.06
N GLU A 2 -25.03 -26.70 31.24
CA GLU A 2 -24.93 -26.62 29.77
C GLU A 2 -24.83 -25.18 29.23
N ALA A 3 -25.60 -24.24 29.80
CA ALA A 3 -25.58 -22.82 29.40
C ALA A 3 -24.22 -22.11 29.59
N SER A 4 -23.37 -22.62 30.49
CA SER A 4 -22.02 -22.08 30.70
C SER A 4 -21.01 -22.62 29.69
N ARG A 5 -21.24 -23.82 29.14
CA ARG A 5 -20.38 -24.42 28.10
C ARG A 5 -20.67 -23.78 26.75
N THR A 6 -21.93 -23.50 26.44
CA THR A 6 -22.33 -22.83 25.19
C THR A 6 -21.84 -21.38 25.12
N THR A 7 -21.88 -20.62 26.23
CA THR A 7 -21.33 -19.25 26.27
C THR A 7 -19.81 -19.22 26.12
N LEU A 8 -19.08 -20.16 26.75
CA LEU A 8 -17.63 -20.31 26.57
C LEU A 8 -17.25 -20.63 25.12
N LEU A 9 -17.99 -21.53 24.46
CA LEU A 9 -17.74 -21.90 23.06
C LEU A 9 -18.02 -20.74 22.10
N LEU A 10 -19.08 -19.97 22.31
CA LEU A 10 -19.39 -18.78 21.50
C LEU A 10 -18.36 -17.67 21.69
N ALA A 11 -17.93 -17.41 22.93
CA ALA A 11 -16.87 -16.44 23.21
C ALA A 11 -15.54 -16.85 22.58
N ALA A 12 -15.17 -18.13 22.64
CA ALA A 12 -13.98 -18.65 21.98
C ALA A 12 -14.05 -18.53 20.44
N ALA A 13 -15.21 -18.82 19.84
CA ALA A 13 -15.41 -18.66 18.39
C ALA A 13 -15.30 -17.20 17.96
N LEU A 14 -15.88 -16.26 18.72
CA LEU A 14 -15.75 -14.83 18.47
C LEU A 14 -14.28 -14.36 18.60
N LEU A 15 -13.56 -14.79 19.64
CA LEU A 15 -12.14 -14.47 19.81
C LEU A 15 -11.26 -15.02 18.67
N LEU A 16 -11.48 -16.27 18.26
CA LEU A 16 -10.76 -16.90 17.14
C LEU A 16 -11.03 -16.18 15.80
N SER A 17 -12.27 -15.75 15.58
CA SER A 17 -12.63 -14.98 14.38
C SER A 17 -11.98 -13.59 14.35
N TYR A 18 -11.80 -12.95 15.50
CA TYR A 18 -11.15 -11.64 15.63
C TYR A 18 -9.64 -11.72 15.35
N VAL A 19 -8.97 -12.76 15.85
CA VAL A 19 -7.52 -12.97 15.63
C VAL A 19 -7.21 -13.24 14.16
N SER A 20 -8.13 -13.88 13.44
CA SER A 20 -7.95 -14.24 12.02
C SER A 20 -8.02 -13.05 11.06
N HIS A 21 -8.61 -11.90 11.49
CA HIS A 21 -8.68 -10.66 10.70
C HIS A 21 -7.48 -9.73 10.90
N ALA A 22 -6.57 -10.04 11.82
CA ALA A 22 -5.45 -9.18 12.17
C ALA A 22 -4.18 -9.51 11.36
N ASN A 23 -4.28 -9.58 10.02
CA ASN A 23 -3.07 -9.39 9.21
C ASN A 23 -2.71 -7.91 9.33
N ALA A 24 -1.72 -7.62 10.18
CA ALA A 24 -1.31 -6.25 10.45
C ALA A 24 -0.86 -5.59 9.14
N ALA A 25 -1.49 -4.45 8.80
CA ALA A 25 -1.14 -3.66 7.62
C ALA A 25 0.37 -3.38 7.60
N LYS A 26 1.03 -3.73 6.49
CA LYS A 26 2.47 -3.71 6.35
C LYS A 26 2.87 -3.31 4.93
N CYS A 27 3.92 -2.52 4.84
CA CYS A 27 4.52 -2.12 3.58
C CYS A 27 5.63 -3.09 3.14
N SER A 28 5.95 -3.07 1.84
CA SER A 28 7.20 -3.62 1.30
C SER A 28 8.19 -2.51 0.93
N MET A 29 7.70 -1.32 0.60
CA MET A 29 8.48 -0.17 0.20
C MET A 29 7.82 1.14 0.64
N HIS A 30 8.63 2.20 0.75
CA HIS A 30 8.16 3.55 1.06
C HIS A 30 9.25 4.60 0.76
N GLY A 31 8.90 5.67 0.05
CA GLY A 31 9.80 6.72 -0.42
C GLY A 31 10.76 6.27 -1.52
N PHE A 32 11.53 7.23 -2.05
CA PHE A 32 12.57 6.97 -3.06
C PHE A 32 13.98 7.05 -2.44
N CYS A 33 14.79 6.01 -2.67
CA CYS A 33 16.20 5.98 -2.26
C CYS A 33 17.12 6.47 -3.37
N ASP A 34 16.67 6.33 -4.63
CA ASP A 34 17.29 6.92 -5.81
C ASP A 34 16.28 7.85 -6.49
N ASN A 35 16.46 9.14 -6.28
CA ASN A 35 15.59 10.17 -6.87
C ASN A 35 15.75 10.31 -8.38
N LYS A 36 16.89 9.90 -8.95
CA LYS A 36 17.15 9.98 -10.39
C LYS A 36 16.38 8.90 -11.12
N ASN A 37 16.50 7.66 -10.65
CA ASN A 37 15.85 6.50 -11.28
C ASN A 37 14.49 6.15 -10.67
N LYS A 38 14.03 6.92 -9.67
CA LYS A 38 12.77 6.68 -8.94
C LYS A 38 12.70 5.27 -8.35
N LEU A 39 13.82 4.77 -7.82
CA LEU A 39 13.83 3.46 -7.16
C LEU A 39 13.32 3.59 -5.73
N PRO A 40 12.31 2.79 -5.35
CA PRO A 40 11.74 2.86 -4.02
C PRO A 40 12.70 2.29 -2.96
N CYS A 41 12.62 2.83 -1.74
CA CYS A 41 13.31 2.24 -0.60
C CYS A 41 12.56 1.02 -0.08
N ILE A 42 13.29 0.00 0.37
CA ILE A 42 12.70 -1.11 1.14
C ILE A 42 12.15 -0.54 2.45
N TYR A 43 10.93 -0.91 2.78
CA TYR A 43 10.31 -0.51 4.02
C TYR A 43 9.28 -1.56 4.45
N ASN A 44 9.59 -2.26 5.55
CA ASN A 44 8.77 -3.33 6.09
C ASN A 44 7.92 -2.88 7.30
N GLY A 45 7.70 -1.57 7.45
CA GLY A 45 6.95 -1.01 8.58
C GLY A 45 5.45 -0.86 8.29
N VAL A 46 4.76 -0.19 9.20
CA VAL A 46 3.34 0.13 9.08
C VAL A 46 3.10 1.26 8.06
N PRO A 47 1.94 1.31 7.39
CA PRO A 47 1.54 2.43 6.54
C PRO A 47 1.61 3.77 7.29
N LYS A 48 1.91 4.85 6.57
CA LYS A 48 2.09 6.20 7.15
C LYS A 48 1.04 7.17 6.61
N PRO A 49 0.57 8.11 7.43
CA PRO A 49 -0.39 9.11 6.99
C PRO A 49 0.22 10.02 5.92
N VAL A 50 -0.51 10.23 4.83
CA VAL A 50 -0.14 11.23 3.81
C VAL A 50 -0.60 12.61 4.28
N THR A 51 0.32 13.40 4.82
CA THR A 51 0.00 14.73 5.38
C THR A 51 -0.08 15.84 4.33
N ASP A 52 0.53 15.65 3.16
CA ASP A 52 0.53 16.64 2.06
C ASP A 52 -0.84 16.66 1.36
N GLU A 53 -1.56 17.77 1.47
CA GLU A 53 -2.90 17.94 0.91
C GLU A 53 -2.92 17.85 -0.62
N SER A 54 -1.89 18.38 -1.28
CA SER A 54 -1.77 18.31 -2.75
C SER A 54 -1.60 16.87 -3.22
N ALA A 55 -0.79 16.07 -2.51
CA ALA A 55 -0.61 14.66 -2.79
C ALA A 55 -1.90 13.87 -2.54
N ARG A 56 -2.65 14.18 -1.48
CA ARG A 56 -3.97 13.57 -1.24
C ARG A 56 -4.95 13.85 -2.36
N ALA A 57 -4.98 15.08 -2.88
CA ALA A 57 -5.82 15.44 -4.02
C ALA A 57 -5.43 14.65 -5.28
N ILE A 58 -4.13 14.61 -5.61
CA ILE A 58 -3.61 13.82 -6.73
C ILE A 58 -3.94 12.35 -6.59
N MET A 59 -3.81 11.78 -5.38
CA MET A 59 -4.12 10.38 -5.13
C MET A 59 -5.60 10.07 -5.35
N LYS A 60 -6.49 10.95 -4.90
CA LYS A 60 -7.95 10.81 -5.13
C LYS A 60 -8.30 10.88 -6.61
N GLU A 61 -7.69 11.81 -7.34
CA GLU A 61 -7.89 11.92 -8.80
C GLU A 61 -7.34 10.69 -9.53
N THR A 62 -6.13 10.25 -9.16
CA THR A 62 -5.39 9.18 -9.85
C THR A 62 -5.93 7.80 -9.56
N CYS A 63 -6.30 7.51 -8.31
CA CYS A 63 -6.71 6.18 -7.85
C CYS A 63 -8.19 6.10 -7.47
N GLY A 64 -8.95 7.18 -7.68
CA GLY A 64 -10.37 7.26 -7.37
C GLY A 64 -10.66 7.08 -5.88
N ASP A 65 -11.75 6.35 -5.58
CA ASP A 65 -12.23 6.09 -4.21
C ASP A 65 -11.34 5.15 -3.39
N TYR A 66 -10.16 4.77 -3.91
CA TYR A 66 -9.19 3.94 -3.20
C TYR A 66 -8.84 4.52 -1.82
N PHE A 67 -8.66 5.84 -1.72
CA PHE A 67 -8.43 6.54 -0.45
C PHE A 67 -9.63 6.44 0.50
N GLN A 68 -10.86 6.38 -0.02
CA GLN A 68 -12.05 6.24 0.82
C GLN A 68 -12.12 4.85 1.48
N ILE A 69 -11.62 3.82 0.81
CA ILE A 69 -11.62 2.43 1.29
C ILE A 69 -10.48 2.20 2.30
N HIS A 70 -9.30 2.76 2.06
CA HIS A 70 -8.08 2.44 2.81
C HIS A 70 -7.63 3.51 3.81
N GLY A 71 -8.25 4.69 3.80
CA GLY A 71 -7.89 5.80 4.68
C GLY A 71 -6.65 6.57 4.21
N ASP A 72 -6.08 7.36 5.12
CA ASP A 72 -4.96 8.26 4.86
C ASP A 72 -3.57 7.64 5.07
N SER A 73 -3.53 6.47 5.71
CA SER A 73 -2.31 5.74 6.00
C SER A 73 -1.96 4.79 4.85
N LEU A 74 -0.93 5.14 4.08
CA LEU A 74 -0.52 4.45 2.86
C LEU A 74 0.96 4.02 2.91
N CYS A 75 1.34 3.11 2.00
CA CYS A 75 2.73 2.68 1.85
C CYS A 75 3.53 3.54 0.85
N CYS A 76 3.05 4.74 0.54
CA CYS A 76 3.71 5.66 -0.38
C CYS A 76 3.70 7.10 0.15
N ASP A 77 4.74 7.85 -0.20
CA ASP A 77 4.84 9.28 0.14
C ASP A 77 4.34 10.21 -0.99
N ALA A 78 4.36 11.51 -0.71
CA ALA A 78 3.92 12.53 -1.66
C ALA A 78 4.70 12.51 -3.00
N ALA A 79 5.98 12.12 -3.00
CA ALA A 79 6.77 12.04 -4.22
C ALA A 79 6.37 10.81 -5.04
N GLN A 80 6.15 9.67 -4.39
CA GLN A 80 5.68 8.45 -5.04
C GLN A 80 4.27 8.61 -5.61
N ILE A 81 3.37 9.31 -4.92
CA ILE A 81 2.02 9.60 -5.44
C ILE A 81 2.09 10.41 -6.75
N LYS A 82 2.94 11.44 -6.79
CA LYS A 82 3.15 12.25 -8.00
C LYS A 82 3.72 11.43 -9.15
N GLU A 83 4.58 10.46 -8.86
CA GLU A 83 5.13 9.58 -9.88
C GLU A 83 4.10 8.53 -10.35
N LEU A 84 3.32 7.96 -9.43
CA LEU A 84 2.22 7.05 -9.72
C LEU A 84 1.19 7.70 -10.67
N ALA A 85 0.84 8.97 -10.43
CA ALA A 85 -0.06 9.72 -11.32
C ALA A 85 0.45 9.77 -12.76
N LYS A 86 1.77 9.96 -12.96
CA LYS A 86 2.37 9.93 -14.30
C LYS A 86 2.31 8.53 -14.91
N GLN A 87 2.58 7.49 -14.11
CA GLN A 87 2.54 6.10 -14.57
C GLN A 87 1.12 5.67 -14.97
N VAL A 88 0.11 6.04 -14.19
CA VAL A 88 -1.31 5.81 -14.52
C VAL A 88 -1.70 6.58 -15.77
N LYS A 89 -1.28 7.85 -15.92
CA LYS A 89 -1.53 8.63 -17.14
C LYS A 89 -0.83 8.03 -18.38
N ALA A 90 0.34 7.41 -18.23
CA ALA A 90 1.02 6.76 -19.34
C ALA A 90 0.22 5.60 -19.96
N LEU A 91 -0.71 4.99 -19.21
CA LEU A 91 -1.65 3.98 -19.71
C LEU A 91 -2.53 4.52 -20.86
N GLU A 92 -2.82 5.82 -20.86
CA GLU A 92 -3.59 6.46 -21.92
C GLU A 92 -2.85 6.40 -23.27
N GLY A 93 -1.53 6.61 -23.25
CA GLY A 93 -0.66 6.49 -24.43
C GLY A 93 -0.57 5.06 -24.97
N LEU A 94 -0.84 4.06 -24.13
CA LEU A 94 -0.96 2.65 -24.54
C LEU A 94 -2.33 2.32 -25.13
N GLY A 95 -3.23 3.30 -25.23
CA GLY A 95 -4.58 3.13 -25.76
C GLY A 95 -5.52 2.38 -24.83
N LEU A 96 -5.20 2.28 -23.53
CA LEU A 96 -6.06 1.63 -22.53
C LEU A 96 -7.35 2.42 -22.27
N ARG A 97 -7.39 3.72 -22.59
CA ARG A 97 -8.62 4.54 -22.56
C ARG A 97 -9.65 4.15 -23.62
N ARG A 98 -9.30 3.31 -24.60
CA ARG A 98 -10.28 2.76 -25.56
C ARG A 98 -11.27 1.79 -24.91
N CYS A 99 -10.92 1.25 -23.74
CA CYS A 99 -11.79 0.39 -22.93
C CYS A 99 -11.67 0.77 -21.46
N GLU A 100 -12.72 1.37 -20.91
CA GLU A 100 -12.71 1.89 -19.53
C GLU A 100 -12.40 0.79 -18.49
N ALA A 101 -12.92 -0.42 -18.68
CA ALA A 101 -12.65 -1.54 -17.78
C ALA A 101 -11.16 -1.90 -17.73
N CYS A 102 -10.47 -1.90 -18.89
CA CYS A 102 -9.04 -2.14 -18.93
C CYS A 102 -8.28 -1.04 -18.19
N TYR A 103 -8.61 0.22 -18.46
CA TYR A 103 -7.97 1.36 -17.79
C TYR A 103 -8.12 1.28 -16.27
N VAL A 104 -9.34 1.09 -15.77
CA VAL A 104 -9.63 1.01 -14.33
C VAL A 104 -8.93 -0.18 -13.67
N ASN A 105 -8.86 -1.34 -14.34
CA ASN A 105 -8.17 -2.51 -13.79
C ASN A 105 -6.65 -2.28 -13.67
N PHE A 106 -6.00 -1.71 -14.69
CA PHE A 106 -4.58 -1.38 -14.63
C PHE A 106 -4.29 -0.26 -13.63
N GLN A 107 -5.14 0.77 -13.58
CA GLN A 107 -5.09 1.81 -12.57
C GLN A 107 -5.11 1.21 -11.16
N LYS A 108 -6.11 0.36 -10.85
CA LYS A 108 -6.20 -0.33 -9.55
C LYS A 108 -4.97 -1.19 -9.25
N LEU A 109 -4.45 -1.90 -10.24
CA LEU A 109 -3.22 -2.69 -10.08
C LEU A 109 -2.05 -1.81 -9.66
N LEU A 110 -1.80 -0.70 -10.38
CA LEU A 110 -0.70 0.22 -10.08
C LEU A 110 -0.87 0.89 -8.70
N CYS A 111 -2.10 1.33 -8.37
CA CYS A 111 -2.40 1.93 -7.07
C CYS A 111 -2.18 0.95 -5.90
N ASN A 112 -2.60 -0.31 -6.06
CA ASN A 112 -2.35 -1.35 -5.05
C ASN A 112 -0.85 -1.60 -4.90
N MET A 113 -0.15 -1.84 -6.01
CA MET A 113 1.28 -2.13 -5.99
C MET A 113 2.10 -0.99 -5.36
N ALA A 114 1.76 0.26 -5.65
CA ALA A 114 2.53 1.41 -5.18
C ALA A 114 2.18 1.84 -3.74
N CYS A 115 0.89 1.86 -3.40
CA CYS A 115 0.41 2.61 -2.23
C CYS A 115 -0.43 1.80 -1.24
N SER A 116 -0.76 0.54 -1.51
CA SER A 116 -1.63 -0.25 -0.61
C SER A 116 -1.11 -0.30 0.82
N PRO A 117 -1.97 -0.10 1.84
CA PRO A 117 -1.56 -0.30 3.23
C PRO A 117 -1.21 -1.78 3.54
N HIS A 118 -1.62 -2.70 2.66
CA HIS A 118 -1.38 -4.13 2.76
C HIS A 118 -0.35 -4.62 1.74
N GLN A 119 0.52 -3.73 1.24
CA GLN A 119 1.49 -4.04 0.19
C GLN A 119 2.37 -5.27 0.53
N GLY A 120 2.74 -5.44 1.80
CA GLY A 120 3.56 -6.55 2.28
C GLY A 120 2.90 -7.92 2.18
N ASP A 121 1.58 -8.00 1.95
CA ASP A 121 0.85 -9.26 1.81
C ASP A 121 1.03 -9.88 0.42
N PHE A 122 1.38 -9.07 -0.59
CA PHE A 122 1.47 -9.50 -1.99
C PHE A 122 2.72 -9.01 -2.73
N LEU A 123 3.53 -8.14 -2.13
CA LEU A 123 4.80 -7.68 -2.68
C LEU A 123 5.95 -7.94 -1.71
N ARG A 124 7.07 -8.42 -2.27
CA ARG A 124 8.34 -8.62 -1.57
C ARG A 124 9.50 -8.12 -2.43
N SER A 125 10.43 -7.40 -1.82
CA SER A 125 11.69 -7.01 -2.47
C SER A 125 12.63 -8.22 -2.57
N CYS A 126 13.05 -8.58 -3.79
CA CYS A 126 13.98 -9.69 -4.01
C CYS A 126 15.44 -9.23 -4.09
N THR A 127 15.70 -8.12 -4.79
CA THR A 127 17.04 -7.61 -5.05
C THR A 127 17.13 -6.15 -4.67
N THR A 128 18.21 -5.79 -4.00
CA THR A 128 18.34 -4.47 -3.37
C THR A 128 19.78 -4.00 -3.49
N THR A 129 19.97 -2.72 -3.82
CA THR A 129 21.30 -2.10 -3.88
C THR A 129 21.38 -1.05 -2.78
N THR A 130 22.50 -1.02 -2.05
CA THR A 130 22.74 0.06 -1.08
C THR A 130 22.96 1.37 -1.83
N SER A 131 22.06 2.34 -1.68
CA SER A 131 22.32 3.71 -2.14
C SER A 131 23.27 4.41 -1.16
N ARG A 132 24.15 5.28 -1.68
CA ARG A 132 25.03 6.14 -0.88
C ARG A 132 24.31 7.35 -0.27
N THR A 133 23.08 7.61 -0.72
CA THR A 133 22.18 8.62 -0.17
C THR A 133 21.62 8.10 1.16
N SER A 134 21.86 8.84 2.24
CA SER A 134 21.51 8.52 3.61
C SER A 134 20.00 8.45 3.83
N TRP A 135 19.37 7.32 3.50
CA TRP A 135 18.08 6.94 4.08
C TRP A 135 18.35 6.17 5.38
N PRO A 136 17.71 6.50 6.51
CA PRO A 136 17.95 5.81 7.77
C PRO A 136 17.59 4.32 7.61
N ARG A 137 18.62 3.46 7.68
CA ARG A 137 18.47 2.00 7.66
C ARG A 137 17.64 1.60 8.88
N SER A 138 16.40 1.18 8.66
CA SER A 138 15.70 0.32 9.61
C SER A 138 16.12 -1.13 9.36
N SER A 139 17.39 -1.42 9.63
CA SER A 139 17.89 -2.80 9.69
C SER A 139 17.72 -3.32 11.10
N THR A 140 16.57 -3.90 11.38
CA THR A 140 16.42 -4.91 12.43
C THR A 140 15.78 -6.14 11.80
N SER A 141 16.63 -7.03 11.34
CA SER A 141 16.28 -8.42 11.06
C SER A 141 17.38 -9.25 11.72
N THR A 142 17.00 -9.80 12.86
CA THR A 142 17.65 -10.88 13.60
C THR A 142 17.84 -12.11 12.72
#